data_AF-A0A661H411-F1
#
_entry.id   AF-A0A661H411-F1
#
_cell.length_a   1.000
_cell.length_b   1.000
_cell.length_c   1.000
_cell.angle_alpha   90.00
_cell.angle_beta   90.00
_cell.angle_gamma   90.00
#
_symmetry.space_group_name_H-M   'P 1'
#
loop_
_entity.id
_entity.type
_entity.pdbx_description
1 polymer ?
#
loop_
_entity_poly.entity_id
_entity_poly.type
_entity_poly.pdbx_seq_one_letter_code
_entity_poly.pdbx_strand_id
1 'polypeptide(L)' 'MLSNEIVPRLLKDVPLQHTEEELASDKYLARFTLVFDREGYSPEFFKEMWEKHRISCITYNKYP' A
#
# COMPACT_ATOMS: atom_id res chain seq x y z
N MET A 1 12.11 9.44 3.11
CA MET A 1 12.05 8.90 1.75
C MET A 1 10.77 8.14 1.45
N LEU A 2 10.55 6.90 1.96
CA LEU A 2 9.41 6.10 1.52
C LEU A 2 8.03 6.73 1.85
N SER A 3 7.71 6.96 3.12
CA SER A 3 6.41 7.55 3.54
C SER A 3 6.23 9.01 3.11
N ASN A 4 7.33 9.79 3.10
CA ASN A 4 7.24 11.24 2.94
C ASN A 4 7.37 11.71 1.49
N GLU A 5 7.92 10.88 0.60
CA GLU A 5 8.20 11.29 -0.79
C GLU A 5 7.57 10.32 -1.80
N ILE A 6 7.76 9.01 -1.62
CA ILE A 6 7.29 8.01 -2.59
C ILE A 6 5.77 7.78 -2.46
N VAL A 7 5.28 7.50 -1.26
CA VAL A 7 3.85 7.21 -1.02
C VAL A 7 2.93 8.35 -1.48
N PRO A 8 3.18 9.63 -1.14
CA PRO A 8 2.32 10.73 -1.58
C PRO A 8 2.29 10.89 -3.10
N ARG A 9 3.42 10.63 -3.76
CA ARG A 9 3.51 10.68 -5.22
C ARG A 9 2.72 9.55 -5.88
N LEU A 10 2.80 8.32 -5.36
CA LEU A 10 2.04 7.20 -5.90
C LEU A 10 0.53 7.37 -5.71
N LEU A 11 0.10 7.91 -4.55
CA LEU A 11 -1.29 8.26 -4.30
C LEU A 11 -1.82 9.33 -5.26
N LYS A 12 -0.96 10.09 -5.93
CA LYS A 12 -1.36 11.07 -6.93
C LYS A 12 -1.29 10.49 -8.35
N ASP A 13 -0.23 9.75 -8.65
CA ASP A 13 0.17 9.43 -10.02
C ASP A 13 -0.35 8.06 -10.49
N VAL A 14 -0.71 7.13 -9.58
CA VAL A 14 -1.25 5.82 -9.96
C VAL A 14 -2.65 6.01 -10.58
N PRO A 15 -2.88 5.57 -11.83
CA PRO A 15 -4.16 5.72 -12.50
C PRO A 15 -5.20 4.73 -11.93
N LEU A 16 -6.48 4.99 -12.23
CA LEU A 16 -7.60 4.09 -11.90
C LEU A 16 -7.77 3.83 -10.39
N GLN A 17 -7.56 4.84 -9.56
CA GLN A 17 -7.82 4.71 -8.13
C GLN A 17 -9.32 4.58 -7.84
N HIS A 18 -9.63 3.67 -6.92
CA HIS A 18 -10.96 3.50 -6.37
C HIS A 18 -11.45 4.77 -5.69
N THR A 19 -12.76 5.01 -5.75
CA THR A 19 -13.38 6.10 -4.99
C THR A 19 -13.38 5.78 -3.50
N GLU A 20 -13.56 6.80 -2.66
CA GLU A 20 -13.67 6.59 -1.21
C GLU A 20 -14.88 5.72 -0.86
N GLU A 21 -15.98 5.83 -1.60
CA GLU A 21 -17.17 4.98 -1.41
C GLU A 21 -16.90 3.52 -1.73
N GLU A 22 -16.18 3.23 -2.82
CA GLU A 22 -15.78 1.87 -3.18
C GLU A 22 -14.90 1.26 -2.08
N LEU A 23 -13.90 2.01 -1.62
CA LEU A 23 -13.00 1.59 -0.54
C LEU A 23 -13.72 1.39 0.80
N ALA A 24 -14.75 2.19 1.08
CA ALA A 24 -15.58 2.03 2.27
C ALA A 24 -16.51 0.81 2.17
N SER A 25 -16.97 0.47 0.98
CA SER A 25 -17.87 -0.67 0.73
C SER A 25 -17.16 -2.02 0.80
N ASP A 26 -15.87 -2.07 0.48
CA ASP A 26 -15.06 -3.29 0.53
C ASP A 26 -13.84 -3.13 1.46
N LYS A 27 -13.92 -3.76 2.63
CA LYS A 27 -12.86 -3.72 3.64
C LYS A 27 -11.55 -4.35 3.18
N TYR A 28 -11.50 -5.15 2.11
CA TYR A 28 -10.31 -5.78 1.55
C TYR A 28 -9.77 -5.08 0.30
N LEU A 29 -10.49 -4.08 -0.24
CA LEU A 29 -10.09 -3.35 -1.43
C LEU A 29 -8.93 -2.38 -1.13
N ALA A 30 -7.82 -2.57 -1.83
CA ALA A 30 -6.64 -1.70 -1.75
C ALA A 30 -6.61 -0.77 -2.96
N ARG A 31 -6.02 0.42 -2.82
CA ARG A 31 -5.74 1.31 -3.96
C ARG A 31 -4.72 0.71 -4.91
N PHE A 32 -3.65 0.15 -4.35
CA PHE A 32 -2.59 -0.58 -5.04
C PHE A 32 -1.74 -1.36 -4.03
N THR A 33 -0.81 -2.17 -4.54
CA THR A 33 0.10 -2.99 -3.73
C THR A 33 1.54 -2.52 -3.90
N LEU A 34 2.20 -2.25 -2.76
CA LEU A 34 3.65 -2.09 -2.68
C LEU A 34 4.29 -3.46 -2.40
N VAL A 35 5.25 -3.84 -3.23
CA VAL A 35 5.98 -5.10 -3.10
C VAL A 35 7.37 -4.82 -2.54
N PHE A 36 7.69 -5.44 -1.42
CA PHE A 36 8.97 -5.31 -0.72
C PHE A 36 9.78 -6.60 -0.82
N ASP A 37 11.10 -6.47 -0.78
CA ASP A 37 11.95 -7.59 -0.37
C ASP A 37 11.64 -7.99 1.08
N ARG A 38 12.02 -9.21 1.49
CA ARG A 38 11.86 -9.71 2.86
C ARG A 38 12.53 -8.79 3.88
N GLU A 39 13.68 -8.20 3.57
CA GLU A 39 14.38 -7.27 4.47
C GLU A 39 13.62 -5.94 4.64
N GLY A 40 12.70 -5.61 3.72
CA GLY A 40 11.83 -4.43 3.81
C GLY A 40 10.61 -4.63 4.70
N TYR A 41 10.48 -5.76 5.39
CA TYR A 41 9.36 -6.02 6.29
C TYR A 41 9.38 -5.06 7.50
N SER A 42 8.31 -4.28 7.64
CA SER A 42 8.09 -3.41 8.78
C SER A 42 6.61 -3.44 9.19
N PRO A 43 6.25 -4.11 10.30
CA PRO A 43 4.86 -4.22 10.74
C PRO A 43 4.18 -2.86 10.94
N GLU A 44 4.92 -1.91 11.53
CA GLU A 44 4.42 -0.57 11.81
C GLU A 44 4.10 0.20 10.53
N PHE A 45 5.03 0.17 9.56
CA PHE A 45 4.80 0.79 8.25
C PHE A 45 3.65 0.12 7.51
N PHE A 46 3.58 -1.21 7.50
CA PHE A 46 2.55 -1.95 6.77
C PHE A 46 1.15 -1.64 7.33
N LYS A 47 1.04 -1.57 8.66
CA LYS A 47 -0.18 -1.15 9.35
C LYS A 47 -0.56 0.27 8.99
N GLU A 48 0.39 1.20 9.03
CA GLU A 48 0.15 2.61 8.66
C GLU A 48 -0.36 2.73 7.22
N MET A 49 0.28 2.04 6.27
CA MET A 49 -0.12 2.05 4.86
C MET A 49 -1.56 1.57 4.66
N TRP A 50 -1.97 0.53 5.40
CA TRP A 50 -3.33 0.03 5.32
C TRP A 50 -4.35 0.98 5.97
N GLU A 51 -4.10 1.38 7.21
CA GLU A 51 -5.06 2.15 8.01
C GLU A 51 -5.22 3.58 7.53
N LYS A 52 -4.14 4.25 7.12
CA LYS A 52 -4.18 5.65 6.69
C LYS A 52 -4.41 5.83 5.20
N HIS A 53 -3.88 4.90 4.38
CA HIS A 53 -3.81 5.11 2.93
C HIS A 53 -4.55 4.04 2.12
N ARG A 54 -5.02 2.95 2.73
CA ARG A 54 -5.60 1.79 2.04
C ARG A 54 -4.66 1.21 0.97
N ILE A 55 -3.37 1.20 1.27
CA ILE A 55 -2.31 0.62 0.43
C ILE A 55 -1.94 -0.75 0.97
N SER A 56 -1.97 -1.77 0.11
CA SER A 56 -1.54 -3.11 0.46
C SER A 56 -0.01 -3.20 0.44
N CYS A 57 0.58 -3.89 1.41
CA CYS A 57 2.01 -4.16 1.45
C CYS A 57 2.24 -5.66 1.52
N ILE A 58 3.08 -6.19 0.61
CA ILE A 58 3.47 -7.60 0.62
C ILE A 58 4.99 -7.71 0.55
N THR A 59 5.53 -8.78 1.11
CA THR A 59 6.89 -9.20 0.82
C THR A 59 6.87 -10.30 -0.23
N TYR A 60 7.77 -10.25 -1.20
CA TYR A 60 7.87 -11.34 -2.17
C TYR A 60 8.67 -12.51 -1.58
N ASN A 61 8.26 -13.75 -1.87
CA ASN A 61 9.01 -14.93 -1.48
C ASN A 61 10.11 -15.20 -2.53
N LYS A 62 11.37 -14.92 -2.17
CA LYS A 62 12.51 -15.03 -3.09
C LYS A 62 12.89 -16.48 -3.43
N TYR A 63 12.55 -17.44 -2.57
CA TYR A 63 12.89 -18.86 -2.76
C TYR A 63 11.65 -19.74 -2.45
N PRO A 64 11.37 -20.81 -3.24
CA PRO A 64 10.21 -21.67 -3.03
C PRO A 64 10.23 -22.43 -1.69
#